data_AF-A0A919G234-F1
#
_entry.id   AF-A0A919G234-F1
#
_cell.length_a   1.000
_cell.length_b   1.000
_cell.length_c   1.000
_cell.angle_alpha   90.00
_cell.angle_beta   90.00
_cell.angle_gamma   90.00
#
_symmetry.space_group_name_H-M   'P 1'
#
loop_
_entity.id
_entity.type
_entity.pdbx_description
1 polymer ?
#
loop_
_entity_poly.entity_id
_entity_poly.type
_entity_poly.pdbx_seq_one_letter_code
_entity_poly.pdbx_strand_id
1 'polypeptide(L)'
;MLKNRTIAEKLGSVMFAGLMVLTAGVAVGAAPASAATSCNAWLAEKEVAGLNQFRAAAVCTDIDSNVRVRVVLDRESASDYYSPWITIENKAYYTDWATCPAGCDASLQVRQL
;
A
#
# COMPACT_ATOMS: atom_id res chain seq x y z
N MET A 1 -10.07 30.36 -30.96
CA MET A 1 -9.67 31.29 -29.87
C MET A 1 -10.92 31.69 -29.10
N LEU A 2 -10.92 31.47 -27.78
CA LEU A 2 -11.83 32.06 -26.76
C LEU A 2 -13.33 31.72 -26.89
N LYS A 3 -14.13 31.51 -25.84
CA LYS A 3 -13.98 31.40 -24.38
C LYS A 3 -15.42 31.20 -23.85
N ASN A 4 -15.52 30.83 -22.57
CA ASN A 4 -16.64 31.09 -21.66
C ASN A 4 -17.80 30.09 -21.66
N ARG A 5 -18.42 29.75 -20.53
CA ARG A 5 -18.09 29.72 -19.08
C ARG A 5 -19.44 29.41 -18.41
N THR A 6 -19.42 28.46 -17.48
CA THR A 6 -20.14 28.48 -16.19
C THR A 6 -21.68 28.61 -16.16
N ILE A 7 -22.32 27.56 -15.64
CA ILE A 7 -23.60 27.59 -14.93
C ILE A 7 -23.31 26.80 -13.63
N ALA A 8 -23.18 27.44 -12.47
CA ALA A 8 -24.25 27.66 -11.46
C ALA A 8 -24.94 26.34 -11.09
N GLU A 9 -25.23 25.94 -9.86
CA GLU A 9 -25.28 26.51 -8.51
C GLU A 9 -25.73 25.30 -7.66
N LYS A 10 -25.33 25.21 -6.38
CA LYS A 10 -26.27 25.03 -5.25
C LYS A 10 -25.54 24.66 -3.96
N LEU A 11 -25.70 25.59 -3.03
CA LEU A 11 -25.62 25.41 -1.59
C LEU A 11 -26.51 24.26 -1.13
N GLY A 12 -26.01 23.46 -0.20
CA GLY A 12 -26.76 22.40 0.46
C GLY A 12 -26.06 21.97 1.74
N SER A 13 -26.10 22.84 2.74
CA SER A 13 -25.66 22.55 4.10
C SER A 13 -26.65 21.58 4.76
N VAL A 14 -26.19 20.42 5.23
CA VAL A 14 -26.93 19.58 6.19
C VAL A 14 -25.95 19.06 7.24
N MET A 15 -26.33 19.28 8.50
CA MET A 15 -25.55 19.04 9.71
C MET A 15 -25.50 17.57 10.14
N PHE A 16 -24.39 17.24 10.82
CA PHE A 16 -24.21 16.34 11.97
C PHE A 16 -25.12 15.12 12.12
N ALA A 17 -24.52 13.94 11.93
CA ALA A 17 -24.86 12.73 12.68
C ALA A 17 -23.56 11.99 13.02
N GLY A 18 -23.41 11.67 14.31
CA GLY A 18 -22.18 11.17 14.91
C GLY A 18 -21.65 9.88 14.28
N LEU A 19 -20.33 9.80 14.22
CA LEU A 19 -19.63 8.56 13.99
C LEU A 19 -18.46 8.53 14.97
N MET A 20 -18.51 7.62 15.95
CA MET A 20 -17.32 7.20 16.68
C MET A 20 -16.35 6.62 15.65
N VAL A 21 -15.41 7.43 15.19
CA VAL A 21 -14.32 6.95 14.35
C VAL A 21 -13.32 6.32 15.31
N LEU A 22 -13.29 4.98 15.33
CA LEU A 22 -12.08 4.29 15.74
C LEU A 22 -10.96 4.84 14.87
N THR A 23 -10.05 5.59 15.49
CA THR A 23 -8.77 5.97 14.90
C THR A 23 -7.92 4.71 14.80
N ALA A 24 -8.26 3.83 13.87
CA ALA A 24 -7.28 2.93 13.30
C ALA A 24 -6.32 3.85 12.54
N GLY A 25 -5.11 4.02 13.09
CA GLY A 25 -4.06 4.79 12.45
C GLY A 25 -3.87 4.27 11.04
N VAL A 26 -4.36 5.02 10.06
CA VAL A 26 -3.88 4.88 8.69
C VAL A 26 -2.46 5.41 8.72
N ALA A 27 -1.50 4.52 8.99
CA ALA A 27 -0.14 4.73 8.57
C ALA A 27 -0.19 4.84 7.04
N VAL A 28 -0.34 6.08 6.56
CA VAL A 28 -0.15 6.43 5.16
C VAL A 28 1.37 6.38 4.95
N GLY A 29 1.91 5.17 4.96
CA GLY A 29 3.25 4.91 4.46
C GLY A 29 3.24 5.34 3.00
N ALA A 30 4.04 6.35 2.69
CA ALA A 30 4.12 6.91 1.35
C ALA A 30 4.39 5.77 0.36
N ALA A 31 3.40 5.43 -0.46
CA ALA A 31 3.61 4.57 -1.61
C ALA A 31 4.66 5.29 -2.49
N PRO A 32 5.77 4.64 -2.87
CA PRO A 32 6.79 5.29 -3.67
C PRO A 32 6.15 5.72 -4.99
N ALA A 33 6.13 7.03 -5.22
CA ALA A 33 5.59 7.64 -6.41
C ALA A 33 6.54 7.36 -7.58
N SER A 34 6.31 6.23 -8.26
CA SER A 34 6.81 5.97 -9.62
C SER A 34 5.60 5.86 -10.52
N ALA A 35 5.28 6.93 -11.25
CA ALA A 35 4.13 7.02 -12.15
C ALA A 35 4.12 5.99 -13.32
N ALA A 36 5.06 5.04 -13.34
CA ALA A 36 5.17 3.93 -14.30
C ALA A 36 4.62 2.60 -13.76
N THR A 37 4.10 2.55 -12.53
CA THR A 37 3.58 1.31 -11.95
C THR A 37 2.47 1.62 -10.95
N SER A 38 1.30 1.02 -11.14
CA SER A 38 0.15 1.20 -10.25
C SER A 38 0.06 0.02 -9.30
N CYS A 39 0.62 0.16 -8.11
CA CYS A 39 0.63 -0.89 -7.09
C CYS A 39 0.07 -0.40 -5.77
N ASN A 40 -0.67 -1.27 -5.11
CA ASN A 40 -1.08 -1.10 -3.73
C ASN A 40 -0.35 -2.14 -2.88
N ALA A 41 0.37 -1.69 -1.85
CA ALA A 41 1.03 -2.55 -0.88
C ALA A 41 0.42 -2.33 0.50
N TRP A 42 0.29 -3.41 1.26
CA TRP A 42 -0.25 -3.36 2.62
C TRP A 42 0.42 -4.39 3.52
N LEU A 43 0.36 -4.10 4.81
CA LEU A 43 0.80 -5.00 5.86
C LEU A 43 -0.36 -5.91 6.27
N ALA A 44 -0.10 -7.20 6.41
CA ALA A 44 -1.03 -8.14 7.01
C ALA A 44 -0.45 -8.65 8.33
N GLU A 45 -1.28 -8.65 9.37
CA GLU A 45 -0.92 -9.09 10.72
C GLU A 45 -1.80 -10.27 11.13
N LYS A 46 -1.24 -11.20 11.92
CA LYS A 46 -1.99 -12.23 12.63
C LYS A 46 -1.30 -12.54 13.96
N GLU A 47 -2.06 -12.97 14.95
CA GLU A 47 -1.52 -13.48 16.21
C GLU A 47 -1.34 -15.00 16.14
N VAL A 48 -0.17 -15.50 16.55
CA VAL A 48 0.11 -16.93 16.68
C VAL A 48 0.77 -17.18 18.03
N ALA A 49 0.09 -17.90 18.92
CA ALA A 49 0.57 -18.25 20.26
C ALA A 49 1.02 -17.02 21.08
N GLY A 50 0.25 -15.92 21.03
CA GLY A 50 0.54 -14.68 21.75
C GLY A 50 1.66 -13.82 21.15
N LEU A 51 2.14 -14.15 19.95
CA LEU A 51 3.10 -13.35 19.19
C LEU A 51 2.47 -12.82 17.91
N ASN A 52 2.69 -11.54 17.60
CA ASN A 52 2.27 -10.97 16.33
C ASN A 52 3.22 -11.40 15.21
N GLN A 53 2.65 -11.89 14.13
CA GLN A 53 3.33 -12.19 12.89
C GLN A 53 2.83 -11.25 11.80
N PHE A 54 3.76 -10.77 11.00
CA PHE A 54 3.51 -9.83 9.93
C PHE A 54 3.97 -10.41 8.60
N ARG A 55 3.31 -10.00 7.52
CA ARG A 55 3.79 -10.17 6.15
C ARG A 55 3.42 -8.95 5.34
N ALA A 56 4.24 -8.63 4.34
CA ALA A 56 3.89 -7.61 3.37
C ALA A 56 3.21 -8.25 2.16
N ALA A 57 2.25 -7.54 1.59
CA ALA A 57 1.50 -7.96 0.42
C ALA A 57 1.40 -6.80 -0.58
N ALA A 58 1.36 -7.12 -1.87
CA ALA A 58 1.07 -6.13 -2.89
C ALA A 58 0.26 -6.70 -4.06
N VAL A 59 -0.52 -5.84 -4.68
CA VAL A 59 -1.20 -6.06 -5.96
C VAL A 59 -0.88 -4.88 -6.87
N CYS A 60 -0.46 -5.17 -8.09
CA CYS A 60 -0.25 -4.17 -9.13
C CYS A 60 -1.29 -4.33 -10.22
N THR A 61 -1.93 -3.23 -10.64
CA THR A 61 -2.89 -3.21 -11.74
C THR A 61 -2.22 -2.93 -13.08
N ASP A 62 -1.06 -2.27 -13.06
CA ASP A 62 -0.25 -1.92 -14.23
C ASP A 62 1.24 -2.01 -13.88
N ILE A 63 2.05 -2.64 -14.74
CA ILE A 63 3.50 -2.72 -14.59
C ILE A 63 4.18 -2.42 -15.93
N ASP A 64 5.02 -1.37 -15.97
CA ASP A 64 5.82 -1.07 -17.15
C ASP A 64 6.71 -2.26 -17.56
N SER A 65 6.85 -2.51 -18.86
CA SER A 65 7.58 -3.66 -19.37
C SER A 65 9.09 -3.65 -19.06
N ASN A 66 9.65 -2.48 -18.74
CA ASN A 66 11.06 -2.29 -18.38
C ASN A 66 11.30 -2.26 -16.87
N VAL A 67 10.27 -2.50 -16.06
CA VAL A 67 10.41 -2.53 -14.60
C VAL A 67 10.09 -3.89 -14.01
N ARG A 68 10.75 -4.20 -12.90
CA ARG A 68 10.42 -5.33 -12.04
C ARG A 68 10.05 -4.81 -10.68
N VAL A 69 8.93 -5.28 -10.16
CA VAL A 69 8.40 -4.86 -8.86
C VAL A 69 8.26 -6.05 -7.94
N ARG A 70 8.57 -5.87 -6.66
CA ARG A 70 8.28 -6.85 -5.60
C ARG A 70 7.90 -6.13 -4.32
N VAL A 71 7.17 -6.80 -3.45
CA VAL A 71 6.88 -6.28 -2.11
C VAL A 71 7.95 -6.74 -1.13
N VAL A 72 8.29 -5.83 -0.22
CA VAL A 72 9.28 -6.03 0.83
C VAL A 72 8.58 -5.83 2.18
N LEU A 73 8.82 -6.76 3.08
CA LEU A 73 8.57 -6.57 4.51
C LEU A 73 9.88 -6.05 5.11
N ASP A 74 9.91 -4.75 5.34
CA ASP A 74 11.00 -4.07 6.03
C ASP A 74 10.86 -4.34 7.53
N ARG A 75 11.97 -4.73 8.17
CA ARG A 75 12.00 -5.12 9.57
C ARG A 75 13.11 -4.35 10.26
N GLU A 76 12.74 -3.53 11.23
CA GLU A 76 13.74 -2.77 11.99
C GLU A 76 14.65 -3.76 12.75
N SER A 77 15.96 -3.60 12.58
CA SER A 77 16.98 -4.44 13.23
C SER A 77 16.96 -5.94 12.85
N ALA A 78 16.36 -6.31 11.72
CA ALA A 78 16.41 -7.66 11.17
C ALA A 78 16.52 -7.65 9.64
N SER A 79 16.81 -8.80 9.01
CA SER A 79 16.87 -8.86 7.54
C SER A 79 15.48 -8.70 6.91
N ASP A 80 15.34 -7.97 5.82
CA ASP A 80 14.04 -7.88 5.13
C ASP A 80 13.58 -9.23 4.58
N TYR A 81 12.26 -9.36 4.42
CA TYR A 81 11.66 -10.44 3.65
C TYR A 81 11.17 -9.92 2.30
N TYR A 82 11.38 -10.71 1.26
CA TYR A 82 11.06 -10.33 -0.12
C TYR A 82 10.03 -11.30 -0.69
N SER A 83 9.04 -10.77 -1.41
CA SER A 83 8.22 -11.60 -2.28
C SER A 83 9.00 -12.03 -3.52
N PRO A 84 8.51 -13.04 -4.27
CA PRO A 84 8.85 -13.18 -5.67
C PRO A 84 8.58 -11.88 -6.44
N TRP A 85 9.27 -11.70 -7.56
CA TRP A 85 8.96 -10.60 -8.49
C TRP A 85 7.51 -10.73 -8.98
N ILE A 86 6.81 -9.61 -9.00
CA ILE A 86 5.46 -9.47 -9.53
C ILE A 86 5.58 -9.59 -11.05
N THR A 87 4.94 -10.62 -11.59
CA THR A 87 4.97 -10.98 -13.03
C THR A 87 3.59 -11.00 -13.66
N ILE A 88 2.54 -10.91 -12.84
CA ILE A 88 1.14 -10.99 -13.25
C ILE A 88 0.41 -9.85 -12.56
N GLU A 89 -0.25 -9.00 -13.35
CA GLU A 89 -1.11 -7.93 -12.87
C GLU A 89 -2.37 -8.48 -12.18
N ASN A 90 -2.95 -7.71 -11.28
CA ASN A 90 -4.16 -8.04 -10.51
C ASN A 90 -4.05 -9.31 -9.64
N LYS A 91 -2.83 -9.83 -9.45
CA LYS A 91 -2.53 -10.94 -8.54
C LYS A 91 -1.85 -10.41 -7.29
N ALA A 92 -2.25 -10.94 -6.13
CA ALA A 92 -1.59 -10.64 -4.87
C ALA A 92 -0.30 -11.45 -4.71
N TYR A 93 0.79 -10.75 -4.39
CA TYR A 93 2.08 -11.33 -4.03
C TYR A 93 2.36 -11.04 -2.56
N TYR A 94 3.00 -11.99 -1.89
CA TYR A 94 3.21 -11.96 -0.45
C TYR A 94 4.66 -12.28 -0.11
N THR A 95 5.15 -11.71 0.99
CA THR A 95 6.31 -12.24 1.71
C THR A 95 5.90 -13.44 2.58
N ASP A 96 6.89 -14.16 3.11
CA ASP A 96 6.64 -15.06 4.22
C ASP A 96 6.21 -14.30 5.48
N TRP A 97 5.60 -15.03 6.42
CA TRP A 97 5.28 -14.53 7.74
C TRP A 97 6.54 -14.41 8.60
N ALA A 98 6.69 -13.29 9.28
CA ALA A 98 7.80 -13.05 10.19
C ALA A 98 7.33 -12.35 11.46
N THR A 99 7.99 -12.65 12.58
CA THR A 99 7.89 -11.83 13.80
C THR A 99 8.84 -10.64 13.65
N CYS A 100 8.37 -9.44 14.02
CA CYS A 100 9.21 -8.25 14.11
C CYS A 100 9.35 -7.84 15.59
N PRO A 101 10.57 -7.74 16.11
CA PRO A 101 10.81 -7.30 17.49
C PRO A 101 10.73 -5.78 17.66
N ALA A 102 11.01 -5.01 16.60
CA ALA A 102 10.87 -3.56 16.52
C ALA A 102 10.31 -3.27 15.12
N GLY A 103 9.09 -2.72 15.02
CA GLY A 103 8.46 -2.25 13.77
C GLY A 103 8.36 -3.23 12.59
N CYS A 104 7.27 -3.18 11.83
CA CYS A 104 7.34 -3.68 10.45
C CYS A 104 6.63 -2.71 9.53
N ASP A 105 7.17 -2.59 8.33
CA ASP A 105 6.59 -1.78 7.28
C ASP A 105 6.51 -2.57 5.99
N ALA A 106 5.42 -2.38 5.26
CA ALA A 106 5.26 -2.92 3.91
C ALA A 106 5.70 -1.85 2.91
N SER A 107 6.68 -2.17 2.07
CA SER A 107 7.18 -1.26 1.04
C SER A 107 7.30 -1.94 -0.32
N LEU A 108 7.28 -1.16 -1.39
CA LEU A 108 7.48 -1.64 -2.75
C LEU A 108 8.93 -1.40 -3.17
N GLN A 109 9.55 -2.42 -3.75
CA GLN A 109 10.83 -2.29 -4.43
C GLN A 109 10.63 -2.37 -5.93
N VAL A 110 11.06 -1.31 -6.62
CA VAL A 110 11.04 -1.20 -8.09
C VAL A 110 12.48 -1.23 -8.60
N ARG A 111 12.75 -2.04 -9.62
CA ARG A 111 14.03 -2.10 -10.33
C ARG A 111 13.80 -1.90 -11.83
N GLN A 112 14.51 -0.93 -12.42
CA GLN A 112 14.57 -0.75 -13.87
C GLN A 112 15.58 -1.74 -14.47
N LEU A 113 15.29 -2.24 -15.67
CA LEU A 113 16.15 -3.15 -16.44
C LEU A 113 16.97 -2.41 -17.51
#